data_AF-D6XSH4-F1
#
_entry.id   AF-D6XSH4-F1
#
_cell.length_a   1.000
_cell.length_b   1.000
_cell.length_c   1.000
_cell.angle_alpha   90.00
_cell.angle_beta   90.00
_cell.angle_gamma   90.00
#
_symmetry.space_group_name_H-M   'P 1'
#
loop_
_entity.id
_entity.type
_entity.pdbx_description
1 polymer ?
#
loop_
_entity_poly.entity_id
_entity_poly.type
_entity_poly.pdbx_seq_one_letter_code
_entity_poly.pdbx_strand_id
1 'polypeptide(L)'
;MNRYRTGTRTIMIRRAFDWTGQTGYEAWTKEHASIFAPVIGLLIRDLQELSVIRDGETILWQIEAPMEAEEMNAINDEVRAFKFE
;
A
#
# COMPACT_ATOMS: atom_id res chain seq x y z
N MET A 1 2.19 -27.83 -19.97
CA MET A 1 3.36 -26.96 -19.76
C MET A 1 2.86 -25.56 -19.45
N ASN A 2 2.89 -25.16 -18.17
CA ASN A 2 2.41 -23.84 -17.73
C ASN A 2 3.36 -22.75 -18.23
N ARG A 3 2.84 -21.85 -19.06
CA ARG A 3 3.51 -20.61 -19.44
C ARG A 3 3.42 -19.66 -18.25
N TYR A 4 4.45 -19.62 -17.42
CA TYR A 4 4.63 -18.49 -16.50
C TYR A 4 4.91 -17.26 -17.37
N ARG A 5 3.86 -16.49 -17.68
CA ARG A 5 4.04 -15.07 -18.01
C ARG A 5 4.57 -14.46 -16.72
N THR A 6 5.90 -14.34 -16.61
CA THR A 6 6.53 -13.56 -15.55
C THR A 6 6.20 -12.10 -15.84
N GLY A 7 5.04 -11.64 -15.36
CA GLY A 7 4.69 -10.24 -15.40
C GLY A 7 5.66 -9.47 -14.51
N THR A 8 6.13 -8.32 -15.00
CA THR A 8 6.78 -7.34 -14.13
C THR A 8 5.70 -6.49 -13.48
N ARG A 9 5.76 -6.33 -12.17
CA ARG A 9 4.77 -5.57 -11.40
C ARG A 9 5.47 -4.48 -10.58
N THR A 10 5.00 -3.25 -10.73
CA THR A 10 5.49 -2.11 -9.94
C THR A 10 4.61 -1.94 -8.71
N ILE A 11 5.23 -1.98 -7.53
CA ILE A 11 4.60 -1.65 -6.25
C ILE A 11 5.15 -0.28 -5.82
N MET A 12 4.27 0.69 -5.69
CA MET A 12 4.61 1.98 -5.09
C MET A 12 4.55 1.84 -3.58
N ILE A 13 5.54 2.40 -2.88
CA ILE A 13 5.59 2.36 -1.43
C ILE A 13 6.04 3.71 -0.87
N ARG A 14 5.38 4.17 0.19
CA ARG A 14 5.78 5.35 0.96
C ARG A 14 5.70 5.13 2.46
N ARG A 15 6.34 6.03 3.21
CA ARG A 15 6.05 6.21 4.65
C ARG A 15 4.74 6.98 4.77
N ALA A 16 3.84 6.50 5.61
CA ALA A 16 2.50 7.05 5.77
C ALA A 16 2.07 7.06 7.24
N PHE A 17 0.95 7.72 7.51
CA PHE A 17 0.25 7.70 8.80
C PHE A 17 -1.14 7.11 8.59
N ASP A 18 -1.64 6.36 9.56
CA ASP A 18 -3.06 6.00 9.59
C ASP A 18 -3.91 7.13 10.20
N TRP A 19 -5.23 6.92 10.22
CA TRP A 19 -6.22 7.85 10.77
C TRP A 19 -6.08 8.08 12.30
N THR A 20 -5.31 7.25 13.00
CA THR A 20 -4.98 7.43 14.42
C THR A 20 -3.68 8.22 14.62
N GLY A 21 -2.95 8.51 13.54
CA GLY A 21 -1.63 9.12 13.56
C GLY A 21 -0.49 8.13 13.77
N GLN A 22 -0.75 6.81 13.70
CA GLN A 22 0.30 5.82 13.78
C GLN A 22 1.13 5.82 12.48
N THR A 23 2.45 5.95 12.62
CA THR A 23 3.37 5.86 11.47
C THR A 23 3.50 4.43 10.95
N GLY A 24 3.60 4.27 9.63
CA GLY A 24 3.80 2.97 8.99
C GLY A 24 4.26 3.09 7.55
N TYR A 25 3.88 2.10 6.76
CA TYR A 25 4.15 2.00 5.34
C TYR A 25 2.84 1.78 4.59
N GLU A 26 2.66 2.51 3.50
CA GLU A 26 1.56 2.32 2.58
C GLU A 26 2.11 1.80 1.26
N ALA A 27 1.52 0.74 0.72
CA ALA A 27 1.83 0.22 -0.61
C ALA A 27 0.58 0.13 -1.48
N TRP A 28 0.73 0.43 -2.76
CA TRP A 28 -0.35 0.35 -3.74
C TRP A 28 0.16 0.05 -5.14
N THR A 29 -0.76 -0.31 -6.03
CA THR A 29 -0.50 -0.46 -7.47
C THR A 29 -1.56 0.33 -8.24
N LYS A 30 -1.46 0.38 -9.58
CA LYS A 30 -2.53 1.00 -10.40
C LYS A 30 -3.85 0.22 -10.37
N GLU A 31 -3.80 -1.05 -9.96
CA GLU A 31 -4.91 -2.01 -10.07
C GLU A 31 -5.51 -2.37 -8.70
N HIS A 32 -4.83 -2.05 -7.61
CA HIS A 32 -5.20 -2.43 -6.25
C HIS A 32 -5.24 -1.21 -5.33
N ALA A 33 -6.22 -1.20 -4.42
CA ALA A 33 -6.30 -0.22 -3.35
C ALA A 33 -5.05 -0.24 -2.48
N SER A 34 -4.80 0.86 -1.76
CA SER A 34 -3.66 0.94 -0.86
C SER A 34 -3.82 0.02 0.34
N ILE A 35 -2.70 -0.53 0.77
CA ILE A 35 -2.57 -1.39 1.94
C ILE A 35 -1.61 -0.68 2.89
N PHE A 36 -2.01 -0.55 4.15
CA PHE A 36 -1.19 0.05 5.20
C PHE A 36 -0.76 -1.02 6.20
N ALA A 37 0.51 -0.97 6.61
CA ALA A 37 0.99 -1.75 7.74
C ALA A 37 2.04 -0.96 8.56
N PRO A 38 2.10 -1.16 9.88
CA PRO A 38 3.04 -0.42 10.74
C PRO A 38 4.51 -0.74 10.47
N VAL A 39 4.80 -1.93 9.92
CA VAL A 39 6.15 -2.37 9.57
C VAL A 39 6.16 -3.07 8.21
N ILE A 40 7.28 -2.93 7.49
CA ILE A 40 7.43 -3.42 6.12
C ILE A 40 7.20 -4.94 5.96
N GLY A 41 7.60 -5.74 6.95
CA GLY A 41 7.43 -7.20 6.90
C GLY A 41 5.97 -7.63 6.89
N LEU A 42 5.11 -6.93 7.65
CA LEU A 42 3.67 -7.16 7.64
C LEU A 42 3.07 -6.71 6.30
N LEU A 43 3.51 -5.56 5.78
CA LEU A 43 3.06 -5.07 4.48
C LEU A 43 3.31 -6.07 3.35
N ILE A 44 4.51 -6.66 3.30
CA ILE A 44 4.87 -7.64 2.27
C ILE A 44 4.01 -8.90 2.40
N ARG A 45 3.80 -9.39 3.63
CA ARG A 45 2.94 -10.55 3.88
C ARG A 45 1.52 -10.28 3.40
N ASP A 46 0.96 -9.13 3.75
CA ASP A 46 -0.42 -8.76 3.38
C ASP A 46 -0.55 -8.60 1.85
N LEU A 47 0.47 -8.06 1.16
CA LEU A 47 0.53 -8.01 -0.31
C LEU A 47 0.54 -9.40 -0.97
N GLN A 48 1.18 -10.40 -0.33
CA GLN A 48 1.19 -11.79 -0.80
C GLN A 48 -0.15 -12.47 -0.54
N GLU A 49 -0.71 -12.33 0.67
CA GLU A 49 -2.00 -12.90 1.06
C GLU A 49 -3.14 -12.41 0.16
N LEU A 50 -3.12 -11.13 -0.21
CA LEU A 50 -4.07 -10.53 -1.14
C LEU A 50 -3.77 -10.81 -2.62
N SER A 51 -2.74 -11.62 -2.91
CA SER A 51 -2.30 -11.96 -4.28
C SER A 51 -1.96 -10.75 -5.16
N VAL A 52 -1.59 -9.63 -4.52
CA VAL A 52 -1.06 -8.43 -5.19
C VAL A 52 0.33 -8.73 -5.72
N ILE A 53 1.13 -9.45 -4.95
CA ILE A 53 2.41 -10.05 -5.37
C ILE A 53 2.19 -11.56 -5.49
N ARG A 54 2.61 -12.15 -6.62
CA ARG A 54 2.52 -13.60 -6.83
C ARG A 54 3.90 -14.24 -6.97
N ASP A 55 3.99 -15.50 -6.60
CA ASP A 55 5.21 -16.28 -6.76
C ASP A 55 5.67 -16.32 -8.22
N GLY A 56 6.95 -15.99 -8.44
CA GLY A 56 7.55 -15.94 -9.76
C GLY A 56 7.34 -14.63 -10.53
N GLU A 57 6.69 -13.62 -9.95
CA GLU A 57 6.65 -12.27 -10.53
C GLU A 57 7.93 -11.48 -10.22
N THR A 58 8.36 -10.67 -11.18
CA THR A 58 9.43 -9.70 -10.95
C THR A 58 8.81 -8.44 -10.35
N ILE A 59 9.15 -8.14 -9.11
CA ILE A 59 8.65 -6.96 -8.40
C ILE A 59 9.63 -5.80 -8.52
N LEU A 60 9.12 -4.67 -9.00
CA LEU A 60 9.82 -3.38 -8.99
C LEU A 60 9.24 -2.53 -7.86
N TRP A 61 10.07 -2.22 -6.86
CA TRP A 61 9.69 -1.31 -5.78
C TRP A 61 10.00 0.13 -6.20
N GLN A 62 8.97 0.96 -6.23
CA GLN A 62 9.09 2.39 -6.45
C GLN A 62 8.88 3.10 -5.11
N ILE A 63 9.95 3.68 -4.57
CA ILE A 63 9.90 4.40 -3.30
C ILE A 63 9.48 5.83 -3.58
N GLU A 64 8.34 6.22 -3.03
CA GLU A 64 7.77 7.54 -3.14
C GLU A 64 8.18 8.42 -1.94
N ALA A 65 7.99 9.73 -2.09
CA ALA A 65 8.15 10.65 -0.98
C ALA A 65 7.17 10.29 0.18
N PRO A 66 7.56 10.53 1.43
CA PRO A 66 6.65 10.37 2.58
C PRO A 66 5.37 11.17 2.39
N MET A 67 4.30 10.72 3.07
CA MET A 67 3.05 11.48 3.16
C MET A 67 3.31 12.84 3.84
N GLU A 68 2.82 13.90 3.22
CA GLU A 68 2.90 15.26 3.75
C GLU A 68 1.80 15.52 4.80
N ALA A 69 2.00 16.52 5.65
CA ALA A 69 1.06 16.84 6.73
C ALA A 69 -0.34 17.24 6.20
N GLU A 70 -0.39 17.92 5.05
CA GLU A 70 -1.63 18.31 4.39
C GLU A 70 -2.43 17.09 3.92
N GLU A 71 -1.76 16.06 3.39
CA GLU A 71 -2.40 14.81 2.98
C GLU A 71 -2.99 14.09 4.19
N MET A 72 -2.25 14.02 5.31
CA MET A 72 -2.73 13.42 6.55
C MET A 72 -3.97 14.16 7.08
N ASN A 73 -3.97 15.49 7.05
CA ASN A 73 -5.11 16.29 7.50
C ASN A 73 -6.34 16.03 6.62
N ALA A 74 -6.17 15.95 5.30
CA ALA A 74 -7.27 15.64 4.38
C ALA A 74 -7.90 14.26 4.68
N ILE A 75 -7.08 13.23 4.91
CA ILE A 75 -7.55 11.89 5.30
C ILE A 75 -8.33 11.95 6.62
N ASN A 76 -7.80 12.66 7.62
CA ASN A 76 -8.45 12.79 8.92
C ASN A 76 -9.79 13.52 8.83
N ASP A 77 -9.88 14.55 7.99
CA ASP A 77 -11.12 15.28 7.77
C ASP A 77 -12.15 14.42 7.03
N GLU A 78 -11.73 13.61 6.06
CA GLU A 78 -12.59 12.64 5.37
C GLU A 78 -13.13 11.58 6.35
N VAL A 79 -12.27 10.99 7.18
CA VAL A 79 -12.67 10.01 8.21
C VAL A 79 -13.64 10.61 9.21
N ARG A 80 -13.42 11.85 9.65
CA ARG A 80 -14.34 12.56 10.56
C ARG A 80 -15.68 12.89 9.90
N ALA A 81 -15.67 13.19 8.60
CA ALA A 81 -16.87 13.46 7.83
C ALA A 81 -17.70 12.20 7.56
N PHE A 82 -17.08 11.01 7.62
CA PHE A 82 -17.75 9.73 7.45
C PHE A 82 -18.71 9.45 8.62
N LYS A 83 -19.99 9.79 8.45
CA LYS A 83 -21.04 9.39 9.37
C LYS A 83 -21.54 8.01 8.97
N PHE A 84 -21.52 7.07 9.90
CA PHE A 84 -22.22 5.79 9.75
C PHE A 84 -23.73 6.08 9.64
N GLU A 85 -24.26 6.00 8.41
CA GLU A 85 -25.70 5.86 8.15
C GLU A 85 -26.09 4.39 8.13
#